data_AF-A0A8D2MYD6-F1
#
_entry.id   AF-A0A8D2MYD6-F1
#
_cell.length_a   1.000
_cell.length_b   1.000
_cell.length_c   1.000
_cell.angle_alpha   90.00
_cell.angle_beta   90.00
_cell.angle_gamma   90.00
#
_symmetry.space_group_name_H-M   'P 1'
#
loop_
_entity.id
_entity.type
_entity.pdbx_description
1 polymer ?
#
loop_
_entity_poly.entity_id
_entity_poly.type
_entity_poly.pdbx_seq_one_letter_code
_entity_poly.pdbx_strand_id
1 'polypeptide(L)'
;MSAVLLLLRALRAARPRLQPRAGPSARGLRTAAPRRAFAKELFLGTLRKVVFPYPEISNEELAEINQFVGPVEKFFNEEVDSKKIDQDAKIPPETLQGLKDLGLFGMQIPEEYGGLGLSNTMYARLGEITSLDGSIAVTLAAHQAIGLKVMLLLWEWEEVEYAVLVF
;
A
#
# COMPACT_ATOMS: atom_id res chain seq x y z
N MET A 1 27.61 -1.94 39.35
CA MET A 1 26.69 -1.49 38.29
C MET A 1 27.56 -0.82 37.21
N SER A 2 27.69 -1.45 36.04
CA SER A 2 28.75 -1.14 35.06
C SER A 2 28.51 0.21 34.33
N ALA A 3 29.58 0.97 34.12
CA ALA A 3 29.62 2.28 33.45
C ALA A 3 28.95 2.29 32.06
N VAL A 4 28.84 1.12 31.42
CA VAL A 4 28.15 0.92 30.14
C VAL A 4 26.65 1.28 30.23
N LEU A 5 26.00 1.00 31.36
CA LEU A 5 24.56 1.27 31.53
C LEU A 5 24.27 2.77 31.70
N LEU A 6 25.22 3.51 32.28
CA LEU A 6 25.14 4.98 32.42
C LEU A 6 25.39 5.68 31.08
N LEU A 7 26.33 5.17 30.27
CA LEU A 7 26.62 5.71 28.93
C LEU A 7 25.43 5.53 27.98
N LEU A 8 24.75 4.38 28.02
CA LEU A 8 23.54 4.13 27.23
C LEU A 8 22.35 5.00 27.67
N ARG A 9 22.25 5.35 28.96
CA ARG A 9 21.23 6.29 29.45
C ARG A 9 21.53 7.74 29.06
N ALA A 10 22.80 8.14 29.06
CA ALA A 10 23.21 9.48 28.62
C ALA A 10 22.97 9.69 27.11
N LEU A 11 23.23 8.67 26.28
CA LEU A 11 23.00 8.72 24.83
C LEU A 11 21.50 8.76 24.46
N ARG A 12 20.61 8.24 25.32
CA ARG A 12 19.14 8.35 25.13
C ARG A 12 18.59 9.74 25.42
N ALA A 13 19.24 10.51 26.30
CA ALA A 13 18.81 11.86 26.67
C ALA A 13 19.30 12.95 25.70
N ALA A 14 20.29 12.65 24.85
CA ALA A 14 20.94 13.61 23.97
C ALA A 14 20.53 13.50 22.49
N ARG A 15 19.52 12.70 22.14
CA ARG A 15 18.96 12.76 20.78
C ARG A 15 18.17 14.07 20.64
N PRO A 16 18.54 14.96 19.71
CA PRO A 16 17.71 16.14 19.43
C PRO A 16 16.31 15.65 19.08
N ARG A 17 15.27 16.32 19.61
CA ARG A 17 13.88 16.10 19.16
C ARG A 17 13.86 16.33 17.66
N LEU A 18 13.78 15.24 16.90
CA LEU A 18 13.64 15.26 15.46
C LEU A 18 12.34 15.99 15.15
N GLN A 19 12.45 17.23 14.68
CA GLN A 19 11.36 17.90 14.01
C GLN A 19 11.34 17.34 12.58
N PRO A 20 10.19 16.86 12.07
CA PRO A 20 10.12 16.35 10.71
C PRO A 20 10.52 17.46 9.74
N ARG A 21 11.62 17.24 9.00
CA ARG A 21 12.02 18.11 7.91
C ARG A 21 11.05 17.88 6.75
N ALA A 22 10.25 18.90 6.45
CA ALA A 22 9.42 18.92 5.25
C ALA A 22 10.34 18.95 4.01
N GLY A 23 10.42 17.84 3.28
CA GLY A 23 11.04 17.80 1.97
C GLY A 23 10.26 18.63 0.94
N PRO A 24 10.91 19.21 -0.07
CA PRO A 24 10.22 19.96 -1.10
C PRO A 24 9.44 18.98 -1.99
N SER A 25 8.13 19.22 -2.16
CA SER A 25 7.19 18.42 -2.98
C SER A 25 6.57 17.16 -2.35
N ALA A 26 6.49 17.06 -1.03
CA ALA A 26 5.48 16.16 -0.44
C ALA A 26 4.10 16.71 -0.81
N ARG A 27 3.32 15.98 -1.62
CA ARG A 27 1.85 16.17 -1.71
C ARG A 27 1.32 15.95 -0.30
N GLY A 28 1.27 17.02 0.50
CA GLY A 28 0.81 16.95 1.87
C GLY A 28 -0.57 16.29 1.87
N LEU A 29 -0.73 15.22 2.64
CA LEU A 29 -2.04 14.69 2.99
C LEU A 29 -2.77 15.82 3.72
N ARG A 30 -3.51 16.62 2.94
CA ARG A 30 -4.41 17.65 3.46
C ARG A 30 -5.59 16.92 4.07
N THR A 31 -5.44 16.44 5.30
CA THR A 31 -6.60 16.05 6.09
C THR A 31 -7.28 17.35 6.51
N ALA A 32 -8.35 17.70 5.80
CA ALA A 32 -9.26 18.74 6.25
C ALA A 32 -9.72 18.44 7.69
N ALA A 33 -10.06 19.48 8.47
CA ALA A 33 -10.68 19.32 9.79
C ALA A 33 -11.77 18.22 9.74
N PRO A 34 -11.84 17.31 10.72
CA PRO A 34 -12.61 16.08 10.60
C PRO A 34 -14.08 16.42 10.34
N ARG A 35 -14.49 16.34 9.07
CA ARG A 35 -15.89 16.40 8.69
C ARG A 35 -16.53 15.17 9.33
N ARG A 36 -17.65 15.34 10.03
CA ARG A 36 -18.38 14.20 10.62
C ARG A 36 -18.68 13.20 9.50
N ALA A 37 -18.27 11.95 9.69
CA ALA A 37 -18.49 10.89 8.70
C ALA A 37 -20.00 10.72 8.45
N PHE A 38 -20.38 10.54 7.18
CA PHE A 38 -21.79 10.37 6.78
C PHE A 38 -22.50 9.27 7.61
N ALA A 39 -21.85 8.11 7.77
CA ALA A 39 -22.39 7.00 8.56
C ALA A 39 -22.70 7.43 10.00
N LYS A 40 -21.80 8.19 10.65
CA LYS A 40 -22.02 8.69 12.02
C LYS A 40 -23.25 9.58 12.13
N GLU A 41 -23.49 10.43 11.14
CA GLU A 41 -24.62 11.36 11.15
C GLU A 41 -25.96 10.65 10.88
N LEU A 42 -25.94 9.60 10.07
CA LEU A 42 -27.10 8.73 9.87
C LEU A 42 -27.59 8.14 11.19
N PHE A 43 -26.69 7.64 12.04
CA PHE A 43 -27.04 7.14 13.39
C PHE A 43 -27.61 8.23 14.32
N LEU A 44 -27.32 9.50 14.04
CA LEU A 44 -27.84 10.65 14.78
C LEU A 44 -29.14 11.22 14.16
N GLY A 45 -29.76 10.49 13.22
CA GLY A 45 -30.97 10.93 12.51
C GLY A 45 -30.73 12.11 11.55
N THR A 46 -29.48 12.43 11.24
CA THR A 46 -29.12 13.52 10.34
C THR A 46 -28.69 12.95 8.99
N LEU A 47 -29.52 13.14 7.96
CA LEU A 47 -29.20 12.71 6.60
C LEU A 47 -28.55 13.84 5.81
N ARG A 48 -27.23 13.80 5.65
CA ARG A 48 -26.50 14.72 4.75
C ARG A 48 -26.20 14.07 3.42
N LYS A 49 -26.40 14.78 2.31
CA LYS A 49 -26.14 14.27 0.95
C LYS A 49 -24.66 14.28 0.55
N VAL A 50 -23.72 14.21 1.50
CA VAL A 50 -22.26 14.38 1.23
C VAL A 50 -21.68 13.27 0.36
N VAL A 51 -22.32 12.11 0.34
CA VAL A 51 -21.94 10.94 -0.46
C VAL A 51 -22.48 10.99 -1.89
N PHE A 52 -23.21 12.06 -2.24
CA PHE A 52 -23.78 12.27 -3.55
C PHE A 52 -23.25 13.56 -4.20
N PRO A 53 -22.98 13.56 -5.52
CA PRO A 53 -23.01 12.40 -6.42
C PRO A 53 -21.89 11.39 -6.09
N TYR A 54 -21.95 10.20 -6.68
CA TYR A 54 -20.89 9.21 -6.53
C TYR A 54 -19.56 9.83 -6.99
N PRO A 55 -18.45 9.64 -6.26
CA PRO A 55 -17.17 10.21 -6.66
C PRO A 55 -16.70 9.57 -7.97
N GLU A 56 -16.42 10.40 -8.97
CA GLU A 56 -15.83 9.97 -10.24
C GLU A 56 -14.32 10.23 -10.22
N ILE A 57 -13.55 9.36 -10.88
CA ILE A 57 -12.12 9.57 -11.12
C ILE A 57 -11.88 10.33 -12.42
N SER A 58 -10.72 10.97 -12.55
CA SER A 58 -10.40 11.75 -13.74
C SER A 58 -10.06 10.85 -14.93
N ASN A 59 -10.17 11.39 -16.15
CA ASN A 59 -9.81 10.64 -17.36
C ASN A 59 -8.33 10.27 -17.41
N GLU A 60 -7.48 11.08 -16.79
CA GLU A 60 -6.04 10.83 -16.65
C GLU A 60 -5.78 9.62 -15.76
N GLU A 61 -6.43 9.56 -14.58
CA GLU A 61 -6.32 8.41 -13.66
C GLU A 61 -6.88 7.12 -14.30
N LEU A 62 -7.96 7.24 -15.09
CA LEU A 62 -8.50 6.14 -15.90
C LEU A 62 -7.52 5.65 -16.98
N ALA A 63 -6.84 6.57 -17.67
CA ALA A 63 -5.86 6.19 -18.67
C ALA A 63 -4.64 5.51 -18.04
N GLU A 64 -4.20 6.01 -16.88
CA GLU A 64 -3.09 5.47 -16.11
C GLU A 64 -3.38 4.03 -15.63
N ILE A 65 -4.52 3.78 -14.98
CA ILE A 65 -4.86 2.43 -14.50
C ILE A 65 -4.97 1.41 -15.63
N ASN A 66 -5.48 1.80 -16.79
CA ASN A 66 -5.61 0.91 -17.94
C ASN A 66 -4.26 0.43 -18.49
N GLN A 67 -3.16 1.16 -18.25
CA GLN A 67 -1.81 0.72 -18.60
C GLN A 67 -1.37 -0.49 -17.77
N PHE A 68 -1.84 -0.61 -16.53
CA PHE A 68 -1.53 -1.73 -15.63
C PHE A 68 -2.51 -2.90 -15.77
N VAL A 69 -3.80 -2.61 -16.00
CA VAL A 69 -4.86 -3.62 -16.10
C VAL A 69 -4.55 -4.66 -17.16
N GLY A 70 -4.22 -4.24 -18.38
CA GLY A 70 -4.00 -5.16 -19.51
C GLY A 70 -2.88 -6.18 -19.25
N PRO A 71 -1.65 -5.75 -18.88
CA PRO A 71 -0.56 -6.67 -18.54
C PRO A 71 -0.88 -7.62 -17.38
N VAL A 72 -1.51 -7.12 -16.31
CA VAL A 72 -1.84 -7.93 -15.12
C VAL A 72 -2.91 -8.96 -15.48
N GLU A 73 -3.98 -8.55 -16.16
CA GLU A 73 -5.04 -9.46 -16.61
C GLU A 73 -4.49 -10.54 -17.54
N LYS A 74 -3.60 -10.17 -18.46
CA LYS A 74 -2.92 -11.12 -19.34
C LYS A 74 -2.12 -12.16 -18.53
N PHE A 75 -1.31 -11.72 -17.57
CA PHE A 75 -0.52 -12.62 -16.73
C PHE A 75 -1.39 -13.60 -15.95
N PHE A 76 -2.48 -13.12 -15.34
CA PHE A 76 -3.40 -13.99 -14.59
C PHE A 76 -4.15 -14.98 -15.49
N ASN A 77 -4.41 -14.64 -16.75
CA ASN A 77 -5.10 -15.53 -17.68
C ASN A 77 -4.17 -16.55 -18.36
N GLU A 78 -2.91 -16.19 -18.61
CA GLU A 78 -1.99 -17.00 -19.41
C GLU A 78 -0.99 -17.79 -18.57
N GLU A 79 -0.54 -17.24 -17.43
CA GLU A 79 0.60 -17.78 -16.67
C GLU A 79 0.22 -18.32 -15.28
N VAL A 80 -0.91 -17.90 -14.72
CA VAL A 80 -1.35 -18.32 -13.38
C VAL A 80 -2.21 -19.60 -13.47
N ASP A 81 -1.73 -20.68 -12.86
CA ASP A 81 -2.50 -21.91 -12.67
C ASP A 81 -3.02 -21.99 -11.22
N SER A 82 -4.18 -21.38 -10.98
CA SER A 82 -4.84 -21.37 -9.66
C SER A 82 -5.13 -22.76 -9.11
N LYS A 83 -5.49 -23.70 -9.99
CA LYS A 83 -5.80 -25.07 -9.57
C LYS A 83 -4.54 -25.75 -9.02
N LYS A 84 -3.40 -25.56 -9.68
CA LYS A 84 -2.12 -26.07 -9.21
C LYS A 84 -1.70 -25.43 -7.89
N ILE A 85 -1.87 -24.11 -7.75
CA ILE A 85 -1.58 -23.38 -6.50
C ILE A 85 -2.36 -23.98 -5.33
N ASP A 86 -3.66 -24.23 -5.51
CA ASP A 86 -4.52 -24.82 -4.49
C ASP A 86 -4.12 -26.28 -4.17
N GLN A 87 -3.84 -27.09 -5.19
CA GLN A 87 -3.46 -28.50 -5.02
C GLN A 87 -2.12 -28.67 -4.30
N ASP A 88 -1.14 -27.84 -4.66
CA ASP A 88 0.21 -27.88 -4.11
C ASP A 88 0.31 -27.09 -2.78
N ALA A 89 -0.75 -26.37 -2.40
CA ALA A 89 -0.82 -25.45 -1.27
C ALA A 89 0.34 -24.44 -1.25
N LYS A 90 0.78 -24.02 -2.45
CA LYS A 90 1.98 -23.19 -2.62
C LYS A 90 1.91 -22.43 -3.94
N ILE A 91 2.21 -21.12 -3.87
CA ILE A 91 2.42 -20.30 -5.07
C ILE A 91 3.82 -20.64 -5.65
N PRO A 92 3.91 -21.05 -6.93
CA PRO A 92 5.19 -21.37 -7.55
C PRO A 92 6.15 -20.17 -7.57
N PRO A 93 7.47 -20.38 -7.42
CA PRO A 93 8.46 -19.29 -7.48
C PRO A 93 8.40 -18.45 -8.76
N GLU A 94 8.13 -19.08 -9.90
CA GLU A 94 7.98 -18.41 -11.19
C GLU A 94 6.77 -17.47 -11.21
N THR A 95 5.66 -17.87 -10.60
CA THR A 95 4.48 -17.01 -10.45
C THR A 95 4.78 -15.84 -9.53
N LEU A 96 5.45 -16.08 -8.39
CA LEU A 96 5.88 -15.02 -7.47
C LEU A 96 6.82 -14.02 -8.16
N GLN A 97 7.74 -14.50 -9.00
CA GLN A 97 8.63 -13.64 -9.77
C GLN A 97 7.83 -12.80 -10.78
N GLY A 98 6.88 -13.39 -11.51
CA GLY A 98 6.01 -12.63 -12.41
C GLY A 98 5.19 -11.54 -11.71
N LEU A 99 4.65 -11.82 -10.52
CA LEU A 99 3.97 -10.82 -9.69
C LEU A 99 4.90 -9.67 -9.27
N LYS A 100 6.17 -9.99 -8.98
CA LYS A 100 7.21 -9.00 -8.63
C LYS A 100 7.62 -8.15 -9.83
N ASP A 101 7.80 -8.77 -10.99
CA ASP A 101 8.17 -8.08 -12.23
C ASP A 101 7.05 -7.12 -12.70
N LEU A 102 5.80 -7.44 -12.39
CA LEU A 102 4.64 -6.57 -12.59
C LEU A 102 4.50 -5.46 -11.53
N GLY A 103 5.35 -5.45 -10.50
CA GLY A 103 5.33 -4.45 -9.42
C GLY A 103 4.19 -4.61 -8.41
N LEU A 104 3.50 -5.76 -8.38
CA LEU A 104 2.28 -5.94 -7.58
C LEU A 104 2.54 -5.96 -6.06
N PHE A 105 3.78 -6.23 -5.64
CA PHE A 105 4.21 -6.10 -4.24
C PHE A 105 4.48 -4.64 -3.82
N GLY A 106 4.41 -3.67 -4.73
CA GLY A 106 4.69 -2.26 -4.46
C GLY A 106 3.57 -1.32 -4.89
N MET A 107 2.34 -1.81 -5.05
CA MET A 107 1.24 -1.07 -5.68
C MET A 107 1.02 0.34 -5.11
N GLN A 108 0.98 0.49 -3.79
CA GLN A 108 0.71 1.80 -3.16
C GLN A 108 1.98 2.52 -2.64
N ILE A 109 3.15 1.91 -2.83
CA ILE A 109 4.42 2.52 -2.42
C ILE A 109 4.73 3.66 -3.39
N PRO A 110 5.15 4.86 -2.93
CA PRO A 110 5.57 5.93 -3.83
C PRO A 110 6.66 5.50 -4.81
N GLU A 111 6.63 6.02 -6.03
CA GLU A 111 7.61 5.69 -7.09
C GLU A 111 9.06 5.99 -6.68
N GLU A 112 9.28 7.02 -5.86
CA GLU A 112 10.60 7.39 -5.32
C GLU A 112 11.23 6.31 -4.43
N TYR A 113 10.44 5.33 -3.97
CA TYR A 113 10.89 4.15 -3.22
C TYR A 113 10.74 2.84 -4.03
N GLY A 114 10.60 2.94 -5.36
CA GLY A 114 10.50 1.78 -6.26
C GLY A 114 9.11 1.12 -6.32
N GLY A 115 8.07 1.81 -5.86
CA GLY A 115 6.68 1.36 -6.00
C GLY A 115 5.97 1.86 -7.26
N LEU A 116 4.67 1.54 -7.37
CA LEU A 116 3.81 1.98 -8.48
C LEU A 116 3.02 3.26 -8.17
N GLY A 117 3.03 3.75 -6.92
CA GLY A 117 2.39 5.02 -6.54
C GLY A 117 0.86 5.05 -6.67
N LEU A 118 0.19 3.91 -6.77
CA LEU A 118 -1.22 3.82 -7.13
C LEU A 118 -2.14 4.41 -6.06
N SER A 119 -3.19 5.10 -6.53
CA SER A 119 -4.29 5.58 -5.68
C SER A 119 -5.07 4.40 -5.05
N ASN A 120 -5.90 4.65 -4.04
CA ASN A 120 -6.75 3.60 -3.47
C ASN A 120 -7.75 3.04 -4.49
N THR A 121 -8.23 3.87 -5.43
CA THR A 121 -9.16 3.44 -6.48
C THR A 121 -8.44 2.55 -7.49
N MET A 122 -7.24 2.94 -7.91
CA MET A 122 -6.39 2.16 -8.80
C MET A 122 -6.00 0.81 -8.17
N TYR A 123 -5.59 0.83 -6.89
CA TYR A 123 -5.32 -0.38 -6.12
C TYR A 123 -6.55 -1.30 -6.06
N ALA A 124 -7.75 -0.75 -5.80
CA ALA A 124 -8.98 -1.54 -5.79
C ALA A 124 -9.26 -2.18 -7.15
N ARG A 125 -9.05 -1.44 -8.25
CA ARG A 125 -9.26 -1.95 -9.61
C ARG A 125 -8.29 -3.08 -9.98
N LEU A 126 -7.01 -2.98 -9.62
CA LEU A 126 -6.08 -4.12 -9.76
C LEU A 126 -6.44 -5.27 -8.81
N GLY A 127 -6.94 -4.95 -7.62
CA GLY A 127 -7.47 -5.92 -6.66
C GLY A 127 -8.52 -6.84 -7.27
N GLU A 128 -9.42 -6.30 -8.09
CA GLU A 128 -10.44 -7.09 -8.81
C GLU A 128 -9.83 -8.16 -9.73
N ILE A 129 -8.72 -7.84 -10.39
CA ILE A 129 -8.03 -8.77 -11.31
C ILE A 129 -7.23 -9.79 -10.51
N THR A 130 -6.44 -9.32 -9.52
CA THR A 130 -5.63 -10.23 -8.70
C THR A 130 -6.48 -11.23 -7.91
N SER A 131 -7.75 -10.90 -7.66
CA SER A 131 -8.73 -11.78 -7.03
C SER A 131 -9.18 -12.97 -7.89
N LEU A 132 -8.72 -13.06 -9.15
CA LEU A 132 -8.88 -14.27 -9.96
C LEU A 132 -8.22 -15.49 -9.28
N ASP A 133 -7.18 -15.27 -8.47
CA ASP A 133 -6.59 -16.28 -7.60
C ASP A 133 -6.63 -15.82 -6.14
N GLY A 134 -7.37 -16.55 -5.29
CA GLY A 134 -7.55 -16.18 -3.89
C GLY A 134 -6.26 -16.25 -3.05
N SER A 135 -5.38 -17.21 -3.35
CA SER A 135 -4.10 -17.39 -2.65
C SER A 135 -3.16 -16.21 -2.92
N ILE A 136 -3.01 -15.83 -4.19
CA ILE A 136 -2.23 -14.66 -4.62
C ILE A 136 -2.83 -13.37 -4.05
N ALA A 137 -4.15 -13.18 -4.15
CA ALA A 137 -4.81 -11.98 -3.63
C ALA A 137 -4.54 -11.78 -2.14
N VAL A 138 -4.65 -12.84 -1.33
CA VAL A 138 -4.36 -12.79 0.11
C VAL A 138 -2.87 -12.56 0.37
N THR A 139 -1.97 -13.19 -0.39
CA THR A 139 -0.52 -12.96 -0.26
C THR A 139 -0.17 -11.48 -0.51
N LEU A 140 -0.67 -10.90 -1.61
CA LEU A 140 -0.44 -9.48 -1.93
C LEU A 140 -1.08 -8.56 -0.88
N ALA A 141 -2.33 -8.83 -0.49
CA ALA A 141 -3.04 -8.02 0.50
C ALA A 141 -2.34 -8.06 1.87
N ALA A 142 -1.89 -9.22 2.34
CA ALA A 142 -1.17 -9.34 3.61
C ALA A 142 0.17 -8.59 3.58
N HIS A 143 0.90 -8.70 2.47
CA HIS A 143 2.15 -7.98 2.27
C HIS A 143 1.95 -6.46 2.31
N GLN A 144 0.95 -5.95 1.57
CA GLN A 144 0.67 -4.51 1.50
C GLN A 144 0.04 -3.94 2.78
N ALA A 145 -0.97 -4.62 3.33
CA ALA A 145 -1.80 -4.06 4.40
C ALA A 145 -1.20 -4.23 5.80
N ILE A 146 -0.33 -5.23 6.00
CA ILE A 146 0.27 -5.53 7.31
C ILE A 146 1.77 -5.24 7.28
N GLY A 147 2.51 -5.87 6.35
CA GLY A 147 3.97 -5.76 6.28
C GLY A 147 4.42 -4.33 6.00
N LEU A 148 3.92 -3.74 4.92
CA LEU A 148 4.35 -2.42 4.45
C LEU A 148 3.57 -1.26 5.09
N LYS A 149 2.27 -1.41 5.33
CA LYS A 149 1.45 -0.30 5.86
C LYS A 149 1.88 0.16 7.24
N VAL A 150 2.29 -0.77 8.11
CA VAL A 150 2.83 -0.44 9.44
C VAL A 150 4.07 0.42 9.31
N MET A 151 4.91 0.13 8.32
CA MET A 151 6.13 0.88 8.06
C MET A 151 5.84 2.28 7.51
N LEU A 152 4.97 2.39 6.50
CA LEU A 152 4.54 3.67 5.91
C LEU A 152 3.86 4.63 6.91
N LEU A 153 3.21 4.09 7.94
CA LEU A 153 2.48 4.88 8.93
C LEU A 153 3.32 5.25 10.17
N LEU A 154 4.37 4.47 10.50
CA LEU A 154 5.10 4.60 11.77
C LEU A 154 6.60 4.88 11.64
N TRP A 155 7.24 4.64 10.49
CA TRP A 155 8.69 4.82 10.30
C TRP A 155 9.07 5.99 9.39
N GLU A 156 10.32 6.46 9.55
CA GLU A 156 10.92 7.46 8.66
C GLU A 156 11.36 6.79 7.35
N TRP A 157 11.25 7.51 6.24
CA TRP A 157 11.38 6.98 4.88
C TRP A 157 12.73 6.32 4.53
N GLU A 158 13.79 6.61 5.29
CA GLU A 158 15.13 6.03 5.12
C GLU A 158 15.17 4.52 5.47
N GLU A 159 14.19 4.02 6.23
CA GLU A 159 14.06 2.61 6.61
C GLU A 159 13.15 1.81 5.65
N VAL A 160 12.43 2.50 4.75
CA VAL A 160 11.44 1.89 3.84
C VAL A 160 12.10 1.17 2.67
N GLU A 161 13.19 1.73 2.14
CA GLU A 161 13.92 1.22 0.97
C GLU A 161 14.41 -0.23 1.16
N TYR A 162 14.78 -0.59 2.38
CA TYR A 162 15.26 -1.94 2.71
C TYR A 162 14.16 -3.01 2.73
N ALA A 163 12.89 -2.67 3.01
CA ALA A 163 11.85 -3.69 3.11
C ALA A 163 11.16 -3.98 1.77
N VAL A 164 11.18 -3.04 0.81
CA VAL A 164 10.70 -3.28 -0.56
C VAL A 164 11.52 -4.39 -1.24
N LEU A 165 12.77 -4.56 -0.82
CA LEU A 165 13.73 -5.54 -1.38
C LEU A 165 13.69 -6.93 -0.74
N VAL A 166 12.89 -7.16 0.32
CA VAL A 166 12.90 -8.41 1.12
C VAL A 166 11.92 -9.49 0.62
N PHE A 167 11.24 -9.26 -0.51
CA PHE A 167 10.56 -10.29 -1.29
C PHE A 167 11.06 -10.24 -2.74
#